data_AF-A0A1X2ZJL2-F1
#
_entry.id   AF-A0A1X2ZJL2-F1
#
_cell.length_a   1.000
_cell.length_b   1.000
_cell.length_c   1.000
_cell.angle_alpha   90.00
_cell.angle_beta   90.00
_cell.angle_gamma   90.00
#
_symmetry.space_group_name_H-M   'P 1'
#
loop_
_entity.id
_entity.type
_entity.pdbx_description
1 polymer ?
#
loop_
_entity_poly.entity_id
_entity_poly.type
_entity_poly.pdbx_seq_one_letter_code
_entity_poly.pdbx_strand_id
1 'polypeptide(L)'
;MEIKEINELTHNWTADEFADFLHYLLQHGDHESMRGWWRSTSLLRKLEAAGLAELDGGEVALTPAGAELKRALYLLEESDGLAGARLNLRIHRLEDWHAAPLGAGTLMLLVAGRSGRARVDAARMLMEDVDGGRAYADRLAKCWDPKVRILAAPYADPHLFLGETDPDIIRAVIKSGHADDVCRERWTASAWPFEIRLAAGALVTDEGEADRMLATMTGHERIRFLVEYPRLAVGRRAVNACRADDDHAPLLETDMTRVPDEYLREALESDRHWGIKLRVDDYKKALRETLLLERLFTGPDSQVLAEVREQVETEIAKEEE
;
A
#
# COMPACT_ATOMS: atom_id res chain seq x y z
N MET A 1 -24.83 -30.57 -13.61
CA MET A 1 -24.01 -30.77 -12.40
C MET A 1 -24.20 -29.65 -11.38
N GLU A 2 -24.46 -30.00 -10.12
CA GLU A 2 -24.63 -29.05 -9.01
C GLU A 2 -23.28 -28.67 -8.37
N ILE A 3 -23.20 -27.52 -7.68
CA ILE A 3 -21.94 -27.03 -7.08
C ILE A 3 -21.33 -28.02 -6.08
N LYS A 4 -22.16 -28.78 -5.38
CA LYS A 4 -21.70 -29.80 -4.43
C LYS A 4 -20.93 -30.92 -5.13
N GLU A 5 -21.45 -31.38 -6.27
CA GLU A 5 -20.83 -32.42 -7.10
C GLU A 5 -19.51 -31.93 -7.70
N ILE A 6 -19.51 -30.70 -8.24
CA ILE A 6 -18.28 -30.06 -8.74
C ILE A 6 -17.23 -30.00 -7.62
N ASN A 7 -17.59 -29.50 -6.44
CA ASN A 7 -16.68 -29.37 -5.30
C ASN A 7 -16.15 -30.71 -4.75
N GLU A 8 -16.86 -31.82 -4.98
CA GLU A 8 -16.43 -33.18 -4.64
C GLU A 8 -15.45 -33.70 -5.69
N LEU A 9 -15.76 -33.56 -6.99
CA LEU A 9 -14.90 -33.99 -8.10
C LEU A 9 -13.57 -33.22 -8.14
N THR A 10 -13.58 -31.93 -7.80
CA THR A 10 -12.40 -31.05 -7.89
C THR A 10 -11.77 -30.75 -6.53
N HIS A 11 -12.06 -31.53 -5.49
CA HIS A 11 -11.67 -31.22 -4.11
C HIS A 11 -10.15 -31.10 -3.89
N ASN A 12 -9.34 -31.76 -4.72
CA ASN A 12 -7.89 -31.81 -4.64
C ASN A 12 -7.19 -31.14 -5.85
N TRP A 13 -7.92 -30.36 -6.64
CA TRP A 13 -7.35 -29.65 -7.80
C TRP A 13 -6.64 -28.37 -7.36
N THR A 14 -5.51 -28.03 -7.99
CA THR A 14 -4.82 -26.74 -7.82
C THR A 14 -5.39 -25.68 -8.76
N ALA A 15 -5.02 -24.40 -8.57
CA ALA A 15 -5.43 -23.33 -9.48
C ALA A 15 -4.88 -23.56 -10.91
N ASP A 16 -3.60 -23.95 -11.03
CA ASP A 16 -2.99 -24.30 -12.31
C ASP A 16 -3.70 -25.47 -13.01
N GLU A 17 -4.18 -26.46 -12.25
CA GLU A 17 -4.92 -27.58 -12.80
C GLU A 17 -6.31 -27.16 -13.32
N PHE A 18 -6.95 -26.15 -12.71
CA PHE A 18 -8.14 -25.53 -13.30
C PHE A 18 -7.81 -24.79 -14.59
N ALA A 19 -6.73 -23.99 -14.59
CA ALA A 19 -6.26 -23.27 -15.78
C ALA A 19 -5.94 -24.23 -16.94
N ASP A 20 -5.22 -25.30 -16.65
CA ASP A 20 -4.90 -26.35 -17.62
C ASP A 20 -6.16 -26.97 -18.20
N PHE A 21 -7.14 -27.33 -17.37
CA PHE A 21 -8.36 -28.00 -17.82
C PHE A 21 -9.31 -27.11 -18.62
N LEU A 22 -9.47 -25.86 -18.19
CA LEU A 22 -10.43 -24.92 -18.77
C LEU A 22 -9.83 -24.11 -19.91
N HIS A 23 -8.57 -23.71 -19.80
CA HIS A 23 -8.02 -22.71 -20.69
C HIS A 23 -6.85 -23.18 -21.52
N TYR A 24 -6.08 -24.22 -21.16
CA TYR A 24 -4.91 -24.61 -21.97
C TYR A 24 -5.08 -25.92 -22.73
N LEU A 25 -5.78 -26.89 -22.15
CA LEU A 25 -6.04 -28.18 -22.74
C LEU A 25 -7.50 -28.23 -23.21
N LEU A 26 -7.75 -28.91 -24.32
CA LEU A 26 -9.11 -29.16 -24.80
C LEU A 26 -9.85 -27.85 -25.19
N GLN A 27 -9.12 -26.81 -25.62
CA GLN A 27 -9.71 -25.50 -26.02
C GLN A 27 -10.66 -25.62 -27.23
N HIS A 28 -10.48 -26.64 -28.09
CA HIS A 28 -11.19 -26.78 -29.36
C HIS A 28 -12.05 -28.05 -29.46
N GLY A 29 -12.26 -28.76 -28.34
CA GLY A 29 -13.05 -29.98 -28.32
C GLY A 29 -12.66 -30.91 -27.18
N ASP A 30 -13.19 -32.12 -27.21
CA ASP A 30 -13.05 -33.10 -26.13
C ASP A 30 -11.81 -34.00 -26.28
N HIS A 31 -10.89 -33.68 -27.19
CA HIS A 31 -9.68 -34.45 -27.48
C HIS A 31 -8.43 -33.56 -27.48
N GLU A 32 -7.34 -34.05 -26.92
CA GLU A 32 -6.04 -33.34 -26.88
C GLU A 32 -4.88 -34.34 -26.96
N SER A 33 -3.80 -33.98 -27.65
CA SER A 33 -2.63 -34.87 -27.77
C SER A 33 -2.00 -35.18 -26.41
N MET A 34 -1.66 -36.44 -26.13
CA MET A 34 -0.94 -36.86 -24.90
C MET A 34 0.35 -36.07 -24.67
N ARG A 35 0.98 -35.56 -25.74
CA ARG A 35 2.18 -34.71 -25.64
C ARG A 35 1.91 -33.38 -24.95
N GLY A 36 0.70 -32.82 -25.05
CA GLY A 36 0.29 -31.58 -24.37
C GLY A 36 0.21 -31.73 -22.85
N TRP A 37 -0.06 -32.95 -22.37
CA TRP A 37 -0.30 -33.25 -20.96
C TRP A 37 0.95 -33.48 -20.12
N TRP A 38 2.15 -33.33 -20.69
CA TRP A 38 3.40 -33.61 -19.99
C TRP A 38 3.59 -32.78 -18.71
N ARG A 39 3.15 -31.51 -18.71
CA ARG A 39 3.16 -30.64 -17.52
C ARG A 39 1.99 -30.87 -16.57
N SER A 40 0.92 -31.49 -17.05
CA SER A 40 -0.37 -31.64 -16.34
C SER A 40 -0.65 -33.11 -15.99
N THR A 41 0.41 -33.92 -15.82
CA THR A 41 0.30 -35.37 -15.54
C THR A 41 -0.48 -35.65 -14.25
N SER A 42 -0.40 -34.76 -13.27
CA SER A 42 -1.19 -34.83 -12.03
C SER A 42 -2.69 -34.70 -12.31
N LEU A 43 -3.09 -33.70 -13.09
CA LEU A 43 -4.47 -33.49 -13.51
C LEU A 43 -4.99 -34.68 -14.32
N LEU A 44 -4.21 -35.18 -15.29
CA LEU A 44 -4.60 -36.33 -16.10
C LEU A 44 -4.95 -37.54 -15.23
N ARG A 45 -4.09 -37.88 -14.27
CA ARG A 45 -4.34 -38.99 -13.34
C ARG A 45 -5.61 -38.79 -12.51
N LYS A 46 -5.92 -37.55 -12.12
CA LYS A 46 -7.15 -37.22 -11.38
C LYS A 46 -8.39 -37.40 -12.27
N LEU A 47 -8.32 -36.97 -13.53
CA LEU A 47 -9.40 -37.12 -14.51
C LEU A 47 -9.65 -38.60 -14.81
N GLU A 48 -8.61 -39.38 -15.08
CA GLU A 48 -8.71 -40.83 -15.32
C GLU A 48 -9.27 -41.55 -14.09
N ALA A 49 -8.75 -41.27 -12.89
CA ALA A 49 -9.22 -41.89 -11.66
C ALA A 49 -10.69 -41.58 -11.33
N ALA A 50 -11.19 -40.43 -11.79
CA ALA A 50 -12.58 -40.02 -11.66
C ALA A 50 -13.46 -40.46 -12.85
N GLY A 51 -12.91 -41.14 -13.85
CA GLY A 51 -13.64 -41.54 -15.06
C GLY A 51 -14.09 -40.36 -15.94
N LEU A 52 -13.39 -39.23 -15.85
CA LEU A 52 -13.68 -38.00 -16.59
C LEU A 52 -12.91 -37.90 -17.91
N ALA A 53 -11.82 -38.64 -18.04
CA ALA A 53 -11.04 -38.74 -19.27
C ALA A 53 -10.51 -40.16 -19.47
N GLU A 54 -10.27 -40.52 -20.72
CA GLU A 54 -9.71 -41.79 -21.14
C GLU A 54 -8.59 -41.57 -22.17
N LEU A 55 -7.68 -42.54 -22.28
CA LEU A 55 -6.66 -42.55 -23.30
C LEU A 55 -7.17 -43.28 -24.54
N ASP A 56 -7.28 -42.57 -25.65
CA ASP A 56 -7.67 -43.12 -26.95
C ASP A 56 -6.60 -42.81 -28.00
N GLY A 57 -5.99 -43.85 -28.56
CA GLY A 57 -5.09 -43.70 -29.71
C GLY A 57 -3.86 -42.78 -29.52
N GLY A 58 -3.46 -42.44 -28.29
CA GLY A 58 -2.39 -41.47 -28.01
C GLY A 58 -2.89 -40.03 -27.79
N GLU A 59 -4.20 -39.87 -27.64
CA GLU A 59 -4.88 -38.66 -27.22
C GLU A 59 -5.56 -38.88 -25.87
N VAL A 60 -5.75 -37.80 -25.14
CA VAL A 60 -6.62 -37.74 -23.98
C VAL A 60 -7.98 -37.27 -24.46
N ALA A 61 -9.01 -38.10 -24.27
CA ALA A 61 -10.40 -37.81 -24.63
C ALA A 61 -11.26 -37.64 -23.37
N LEU A 62 -12.07 -36.58 -23.30
CA LEU A 62 -13.05 -36.44 -22.22
C LEU A 62 -14.18 -37.45 -22.40
N THR A 63 -14.56 -38.09 -21.29
CA THR A 63 -15.81 -38.85 -21.26
C THR A 63 -16.99 -37.87 -21.27
N PRO A 64 -18.24 -38.34 -21.53
CA PRO A 64 -19.42 -37.48 -21.42
C PRO A 64 -19.54 -36.77 -20.06
N ALA A 65 -19.10 -37.43 -18.98
CA ALA A 65 -19.07 -36.84 -17.63
C ALA A 65 -17.98 -35.76 -17.51
N GLY A 66 -16.80 -35.96 -18.11
CA GLY A 66 -15.75 -34.95 -18.19
C GLY A 66 -16.17 -33.71 -18.98
N ALA A 67 -16.83 -33.91 -20.12
CA ALA A 67 -17.39 -32.82 -20.93
C ALA A 67 -18.50 -32.07 -20.18
N GLU A 68 -19.36 -32.79 -19.42
CA GLU A 68 -20.35 -32.15 -18.56
C GLU A 68 -19.69 -31.32 -17.44
N LEU A 69 -18.68 -31.86 -16.75
CA LEU A 69 -17.93 -31.14 -15.72
C LEU A 69 -17.30 -29.87 -16.30
N LYS A 70 -16.66 -29.96 -17.47
CA LYS A 70 -16.05 -28.80 -18.13
C LYS A 70 -17.06 -27.70 -18.40
N ARG A 71 -18.23 -28.04 -18.96
CA ARG A 71 -19.32 -27.08 -19.18
C ARG A 71 -19.85 -26.49 -17.86
N ALA A 72 -19.99 -27.31 -16.83
CA ALA A 72 -20.47 -26.86 -15.53
C ALA A 72 -19.48 -25.90 -14.85
N LEU A 73 -18.17 -26.13 -15.01
CA LEU A 73 -17.13 -25.22 -14.50
C LEU A 73 -17.17 -23.86 -15.20
N TYR A 74 -17.27 -23.80 -16.52
CA TYR A 74 -17.42 -22.50 -17.22
C TYR A 74 -18.65 -21.73 -16.77
N LEU A 75 -19.80 -22.40 -16.65
CA LEU A 75 -21.02 -21.75 -16.15
C LEU A 75 -20.87 -21.26 -14.71
N LEU A 76 -20.12 -22.01 -13.88
CA LEU A 76 -19.87 -21.63 -12.50
C LEU A 76 -18.96 -20.40 -12.40
N GLU A 77 -17.91 -20.32 -13.22
CA GLU A 77 -16.95 -19.20 -13.27
C GLU A 77 -17.57 -17.84 -13.64
N GLU A 78 -18.71 -17.85 -14.33
CA GLU A 78 -19.47 -16.67 -14.72
C GLU A 78 -20.64 -16.35 -13.78
N SER A 79 -20.83 -17.16 -12.73
CA SER A 79 -21.99 -17.05 -11.83
C SER A 79 -21.61 -16.63 -10.41
N ASP A 80 -22.60 -16.12 -9.67
CA ASP A 80 -22.49 -15.89 -8.23
C ASP A 80 -22.22 -17.18 -7.42
N GLY A 81 -22.48 -18.36 -8.02
CA GLY A 81 -22.15 -19.66 -7.46
C GLY A 81 -20.64 -19.84 -7.21
N LEU A 82 -19.79 -19.10 -7.91
CA LEU A 82 -18.34 -19.12 -7.73
C LEU A 82 -17.92 -18.89 -6.27
N ALA A 83 -18.67 -18.06 -5.53
CA ALA A 83 -18.37 -17.79 -4.12
C ALA A 83 -18.46 -19.04 -3.23
N GLY A 84 -19.32 -20.00 -3.60
CA GLY A 84 -19.48 -21.30 -2.94
C GLY A 84 -18.52 -22.38 -3.44
N ALA A 85 -17.70 -22.09 -4.44
CA ALA A 85 -16.76 -23.04 -5.00
C ALA A 85 -15.55 -23.28 -4.09
N ARG A 86 -14.80 -24.37 -4.37
CA ARG A 86 -13.50 -24.62 -3.76
C ARG A 86 -12.58 -23.42 -3.94
N LEU A 87 -11.66 -23.26 -2.98
CA LEU A 87 -10.75 -22.12 -2.94
C LEU A 87 -9.92 -21.99 -4.24
N ASN A 88 -9.39 -23.10 -4.75
CA ASN A 88 -8.49 -23.06 -5.91
C ASN A 88 -9.21 -22.66 -7.21
N LEU A 89 -10.51 -22.98 -7.36
CA LEU A 89 -11.29 -22.46 -8.50
C LEU A 89 -11.50 -20.95 -8.39
N ARG A 90 -11.80 -20.45 -7.19
CA ARG A 90 -11.93 -19.00 -6.95
C ARG A 90 -10.62 -18.25 -7.21
N ILE A 91 -9.50 -18.82 -6.76
CA ILE A 91 -8.16 -18.25 -7.00
C ILE A 91 -7.86 -18.24 -8.49
N HIS A 92 -8.00 -19.38 -9.16
CA HIS A 92 -7.84 -19.48 -10.63
C HIS A 92 -8.62 -18.37 -11.33
N ARG A 93 -9.92 -18.25 -11.01
CA ARG A 93 -10.78 -17.28 -11.68
C ARG A 93 -10.43 -15.81 -11.40
N LEU A 94 -9.90 -15.50 -10.21
CA LEU A 94 -9.41 -14.16 -9.86
C LEU A 94 -8.06 -13.84 -10.52
N GLU A 95 -7.28 -14.85 -10.87
CA GLU A 95 -5.94 -14.72 -11.48
C GLU A 95 -5.96 -14.87 -13.01
N ASP A 96 -7.06 -15.36 -13.57
CA ASP A 96 -7.20 -15.56 -15.01
C ASP A 96 -7.35 -14.22 -15.75
N TRP A 97 -6.24 -13.76 -16.34
CA TRP A 97 -6.18 -12.54 -17.15
C TRP A 97 -6.87 -12.67 -18.51
N HIS A 98 -7.23 -13.88 -18.94
CA HIS A 98 -7.92 -14.11 -20.20
C HIS A 98 -9.45 -14.09 -20.05
N ALA A 99 -9.95 -14.24 -18.82
CA ALA A 99 -11.37 -14.21 -18.55
C ALA A 99 -11.92 -12.76 -18.50
N ALA A 100 -13.20 -12.61 -18.81
CA ALA A 100 -13.89 -11.34 -18.64
C ALA A 100 -13.83 -10.88 -17.16
N PRO A 101 -13.88 -9.58 -16.86
CA PRO A 101 -13.93 -9.11 -15.48
C PRO A 101 -15.14 -9.70 -14.73
N LEU A 102 -14.93 -10.14 -13.48
CA LEU A 102 -16.03 -10.59 -12.64
C LEU A 102 -16.97 -9.42 -12.31
N GLY A 103 -18.27 -9.70 -12.27
CA GLY A 103 -19.25 -8.71 -11.85
C GLY A 103 -19.07 -8.31 -10.38
N ALA A 104 -19.39 -7.05 -10.08
CA ALA A 104 -19.26 -6.50 -8.72
C ALA A 104 -20.02 -7.31 -7.64
N GLY A 105 -21.18 -7.89 -7.99
CA GLY A 105 -21.95 -8.76 -7.09
C GLY A 105 -21.17 -10.00 -6.66
N THR A 106 -20.59 -10.71 -7.63
CA THR A 106 -19.76 -11.90 -7.40
C THR A 106 -18.50 -11.56 -6.59
N LEU A 107 -17.83 -10.45 -6.92
CA LEU A 107 -16.67 -9.97 -6.17
C LEU A 107 -17.03 -9.66 -4.70
N MET A 108 -18.17 -9.04 -4.44
CA MET A 108 -18.65 -8.80 -3.07
C MET A 108 -18.93 -10.10 -2.30
N LEU A 109 -19.45 -11.14 -2.96
CA LEU A 109 -19.63 -12.45 -2.35
C LEU A 109 -18.29 -13.12 -2.02
N LEU A 110 -17.28 -12.96 -2.89
CA LEU A 110 -15.92 -13.45 -2.64
C LEU A 110 -15.26 -12.72 -1.46
N VAL A 111 -15.46 -11.40 -1.34
CA VAL A 111 -14.98 -10.61 -0.20
C VAL A 111 -15.58 -11.10 1.12
N ALA A 112 -16.89 -11.40 1.14
CA ALA A 112 -17.58 -11.93 2.31
C ALA A 112 -17.16 -13.37 2.68
N GLY A 113 -16.45 -14.07 1.79
CA GLY A 113 -15.94 -15.42 2.00
C GLY A 113 -14.91 -15.51 3.13
N ARG A 114 -14.53 -16.74 3.51
CA ARG A 114 -13.58 -16.99 4.62
C ARG A 114 -12.10 -16.88 4.23
N SER A 115 -11.77 -17.03 2.95
CA SER A 115 -10.38 -17.02 2.48
C SER A 115 -9.83 -15.61 2.41
N GLY A 116 -8.75 -15.33 3.15
CA GLY A 116 -8.10 -14.02 3.14
C GLY A 116 -7.55 -13.65 1.75
N ARG A 117 -6.90 -14.59 1.04
CA ARG A 117 -6.36 -14.34 -0.31
C ARG A 117 -7.48 -13.96 -1.29
N ALA A 118 -8.47 -14.83 -1.45
CA ALA A 118 -9.59 -14.57 -2.37
C ALA A 118 -10.35 -13.28 -2.02
N ARG A 119 -10.46 -12.96 -0.74
CA ARG A 119 -11.08 -11.71 -0.28
C ARG A 119 -10.30 -10.48 -0.72
N VAL A 120 -8.99 -10.46 -0.49
CA VAL A 120 -8.13 -9.33 -0.84
C VAL A 120 -8.06 -9.16 -2.37
N ASP A 121 -7.91 -10.25 -3.10
CA ASP A 121 -7.85 -10.23 -4.57
C ASP A 121 -9.18 -9.75 -5.18
N ALA A 122 -10.31 -10.22 -4.65
CA ALA A 122 -11.62 -9.74 -5.09
C ALA A 122 -11.87 -8.26 -4.75
N ALA A 123 -11.44 -7.81 -3.57
CA ALA A 123 -11.54 -6.40 -3.18
C ALA A 123 -10.70 -5.50 -4.09
N ARG A 124 -9.47 -5.93 -4.41
CA ARG A 124 -8.57 -5.24 -5.33
C ARG A 124 -9.18 -5.11 -6.71
N MET A 125 -9.62 -6.23 -7.30
CA MET A 125 -10.28 -6.23 -8.62
C MET A 125 -11.53 -5.33 -8.63
N LEU A 126 -12.29 -5.30 -7.52
CA LEU A 126 -13.48 -4.45 -7.40
C LEU A 126 -13.14 -2.94 -7.38
N MET A 127 -12.03 -2.56 -6.77
CA MET A 127 -11.59 -1.16 -6.68
C MET A 127 -10.81 -0.70 -7.91
N GLU A 128 -10.00 -1.57 -8.51
CA GLU A 128 -9.06 -1.22 -9.60
C GLU A 128 -9.63 -1.48 -10.99
N ASP A 129 -10.31 -2.62 -11.21
CA ASP A 129 -10.64 -3.09 -12.57
C ASP A 129 -12.10 -2.87 -12.96
N VAL A 130 -13.00 -2.86 -11.98
CA VAL A 130 -14.46 -2.74 -12.23
C VAL A 130 -14.95 -1.30 -12.04
N ASP A 131 -14.11 -0.40 -11.52
CA ASP A 131 -14.50 0.92 -11.01
C ASP A 131 -15.80 0.83 -10.21
N GLY A 132 -15.80 -0.03 -9.17
CA GLY A 132 -16.98 -0.25 -8.34
C GLY A 132 -17.54 1.03 -7.71
N GLY A 133 -16.74 2.09 -7.70
CA GLY A 133 -17.13 3.39 -7.20
C GLY A 133 -17.32 3.41 -5.69
N ARG A 134 -17.59 4.61 -5.19
CA ARG A 134 -17.70 4.91 -3.75
C ARG A 134 -18.68 3.99 -3.01
N ALA A 135 -19.77 3.57 -3.65
CA ALA A 135 -20.79 2.75 -3.00
C ALA A 135 -20.28 1.36 -2.58
N TYR A 136 -19.35 0.75 -3.33
CA TYR A 136 -18.70 -0.49 -2.92
C TYR A 136 -17.55 -0.21 -1.94
N ALA A 137 -16.76 0.84 -2.17
CA ALA A 137 -15.71 1.24 -1.23
C ALA A 137 -16.26 1.47 0.19
N ASP A 138 -17.38 2.17 0.33
CA ASP A 138 -18.06 2.42 1.61
C ASP A 138 -18.54 1.13 2.31
N ARG A 139 -18.89 0.09 1.53
CA ARG A 139 -19.20 -1.24 2.08
C ARG A 139 -17.94 -1.96 2.53
N LEU A 140 -16.89 -1.91 1.72
CA LEU A 140 -15.59 -2.52 2.02
C LEU A 140 -14.89 -1.87 3.21
N ALA A 141 -15.10 -0.57 3.45
CA ALA A 141 -14.64 0.14 4.63
C ALA A 141 -15.16 -0.47 5.95
N LYS A 142 -16.25 -1.24 5.91
CA LYS A 142 -16.82 -1.97 7.07
C LYS A 142 -16.40 -3.44 7.10
N CYS A 143 -15.55 -3.88 6.17
CA CYS A 143 -15.03 -5.24 6.19
C CYS A 143 -14.20 -5.48 7.44
N TRP A 144 -14.29 -6.66 8.02
CA TRP A 144 -13.52 -7.02 9.20
C TRP A 144 -12.02 -7.18 8.89
N ASP A 145 -11.67 -7.48 7.64
CA ASP A 145 -10.28 -7.66 7.20
C ASP A 145 -9.61 -6.31 6.94
N PRO A 146 -8.56 -5.94 7.71
CA PRO A 146 -7.88 -4.66 7.54
C PRO A 146 -7.26 -4.51 6.15
N LYS A 147 -6.80 -5.59 5.51
CA LYS A 147 -6.22 -5.51 4.15
C LYS A 147 -7.25 -5.07 3.12
N VAL A 148 -8.52 -5.47 3.29
CA VAL A 148 -9.63 -4.99 2.45
C VAL A 148 -9.93 -3.53 2.72
N ARG A 149 -9.94 -3.12 4.00
CA ARG A 149 -10.17 -1.73 4.38
C ARG A 149 -9.08 -0.80 3.82
N ILE A 150 -7.81 -1.23 3.82
CA ILE A 150 -6.70 -0.50 3.19
C ILE A 150 -6.97 -0.28 1.69
N LEU A 151 -7.44 -1.29 0.96
CA LEU A 151 -7.75 -1.18 -0.47
C LEU A 151 -8.94 -0.25 -0.74
N ALA A 152 -9.91 -0.21 0.16
CA ALA A 152 -11.09 0.63 0.03
C ALA A 152 -10.85 2.08 0.45
N ALA A 153 -9.92 2.32 1.37
CA ALA A 153 -9.65 3.62 1.98
C ALA A 153 -9.44 4.77 0.99
N PRO A 154 -8.77 4.59 -0.18
CA PRO A 154 -8.62 5.66 -1.15
C PRO A 154 -9.91 6.16 -1.80
N TYR A 155 -10.96 5.33 -1.80
CA TYR A 155 -12.19 5.55 -2.58
C TYR A 155 -13.44 5.74 -1.71
N ALA A 156 -13.37 5.31 -0.45
CA ALA A 156 -14.47 5.37 0.50
C ALA A 156 -14.58 6.75 1.16
N ASP A 157 -15.74 7.02 1.74
CA ASP A 157 -15.91 8.18 2.60
C ASP A 157 -14.96 8.10 3.81
N PRO A 158 -14.07 9.09 4.01
CA PRO A 158 -13.09 9.08 5.10
C PRO A 158 -13.76 9.06 6.49
N HIS A 159 -15.01 9.53 6.61
CA HIS A 159 -15.75 9.52 7.86
C HIS A 159 -16.09 8.10 8.37
N LEU A 160 -16.06 7.10 7.49
CA LEU A 160 -16.25 5.70 7.87
C LEU A 160 -15.07 5.16 8.70
N PHE A 161 -13.93 5.85 8.69
CA PHE A 161 -12.70 5.46 9.38
C PHE A 161 -12.44 6.28 10.66
N LEU A 162 -13.36 7.13 11.11
CA LEU A 162 -13.18 7.94 12.34
C LEU A 162 -12.95 7.10 13.61
N GLY A 163 -13.31 5.80 13.57
CA GLY A 163 -13.10 4.83 14.63
C GLY A 163 -11.97 3.83 14.36
N GLU A 164 -11.21 3.99 13.27
CA GLU A 164 -10.16 3.06 12.87
C GLU A 164 -8.94 3.17 13.79
N THR A 165 -8.39 2.01 14.16
CA THR A 165 -7.26 1.86 15.08
C THR A 165 -5.99 1.35 14.39
N ASP A 166 -6.07 1.04 13.10
CA ASP A 166 -4.92 0.68 12.28
C ASP A 166 -4.32 1.93 11.59
N PRO A 167 -3.06 2.31 11.92
CA PRO A 167 -2.43 3.50 11.35
C PRO A 167 -2.18 3.38 9.84
N ASP A 168 -2.03 2.17 9.28
CA ASP A 168 -1.80 2.00 7.84
C ASP A 168 -3.08 2.28 7.05
N ILE A 169 -4.25 1.97 7.61
CA ILE A 169 -5.54 2.37 7.04
C ILE A 169 -5.68 3.89 7.10
N ILE A 170 -5.36 4.54 8.22
CA ILE A 170 -5.40 6.01 8.33
C ILE A 170 -4.50 6.67 7.28
N ARG A 171 -3.27 6.19 7.10
CA ARG A 171 -2.35 6.67 6.05
C ARG A 171 -2.95 6.48 4.66
N ALA A 172 -3.59 5.35 4.38
CA ALA A 172 -4.25 5.11 3.10
C ALA A 172 -5.41 6.09 2.86
N VAL A 173 -6.22 6.38 3.88
CA VAL A 173 -7.31 7.38 3.79
C VAL A 173 -6.73 8.77 3.51
N ILE A 174 -5.69 9.19 4.22
CA ILE A 174 -5.09 10.52 4.05
C ILE A 174 -4.47 10.70 2.66
N LYS A 175 -3.80 9.66 2.14
CA LYS A 175 -3.20 9.68 0.79
C LYS A 175 -4.23 9.91 -0.33
N SER A 176 -5.52 9.65 -0.10
CA SER A 176 -6.58 9.97 -1.07
C SER A 176 -6.79 11.47 -1.27
N GLY A 177 -6.38 12.30 -0.30
CA GLY A 177 -6.67 13.74 -0.31
C GLY A 177 -8.12 14.09 0.04
N HIS A 178 -8.95 13.13 0.47
CA HIS A 178 -10.35 13.37 0.82
C HIS A 178 -10.61 13.61 2.31
N ALA A 179 -9.63 13.36 3.18
CA ALA A 179 -9.76 13.60 4.61
C ALA A 179 -9.90 15.10 4.91
N ASP A 180 -10.90 15.45 5.71
CA ASP A 180 -11.22 16.83 6.06
C ASP A 180 -10.85 17.18 7.52
N ASP A 181 -11.27 18.36 7.96
CA ASP A 181 -11.03 18.87 9.30
C ASP A 181 -11.60 17.96 10.40
N VAL A 182 -12.71 17.27 10.15
CA VAL A 182 -13.31 16.35 11.12
C VAL A 182 -12.40 15.14 11.31
N CYS A 183 -11.86 14.59 10.21
CA CYS A 183 -10.87 13.52 10.25
C CYS A 183 -9.59 13.95 10.99
N ARG A 184 -9.08 15.15 10.68
CA ARG A 184 -7.89 15.71 11.33
C ARG A 184 -8.11 15.84 12.83
N GLU A 185 -9.11 16.60 13.26
CA GLU A 185 -9.41 16.84 14.67
C GLU A 185 -9.63 15.53 15.44
N ARG A 186 -10.30 14.56 14.80
CA ARG A 186 -10.56 13.27 15.42
C ARG A 186 -9.27 12.50 15.67
N TRP A 187 -8.43 12.31 14.67
CA TRP A 187 -7.26 11.43 14.76
C TRP A 187 -6.06 12.09 15.44
N THR A 188 -5.98 13.42 15.49
CA THR A 188 -4.89 14.14 16.19
C THR A 188 -5.13 14.32 17.69
N ALA A 189 -6.38 14.12 18.15
CA ALA A 189 -6.78 14.27 19.55
C ALA A 189 -5.96 13.38 20.49
N SER A 190 -5.65 13.90 21.68
CA SER A 190 -4.81 13.23 22.68
C SER A 190 -5.38 11.92 23.24
N ALA A 191 -6.67 11.64 22.98
CA ALA A 191 -7.32 10.39 23.36
C ALA A 191 -6.89 9.21 22.46
N TRP A 192 -6.32 9.48 21.29
CA TRP A 192 -5.87 8.44 20.36
C TRP A 192 -4.43 8.01 20.63
N PRO A 193 -4.09 6.74 20.34
CA PRO A 193 -2.71 6.25 20.43
C PRO A 193 -1.75 7.06 19.55
N PHE A 194 -0.48 7.13 19.97
CA PHE A 194 0.56 7.87 19.26
C PHE A 194 0.66 7.49 17.77
N GLU A 195 0.61 6.20 17.42
CA GLU A 195 0.76 5.77 16.02
C GLU A 195 -0.38 6.28 15.11
N ILE A 196 -1.59 6.47 15.64
CA ILE A 196 -2.70 7.09 14.90
C ILE A 196 -2.48 8.59 14.74
N ARG A 197 -2.06 9.26 15.82
CA ARG A 197 -1.74 10.69 15.80
C ARG A 197 -0.55 10.99 14.88
N LEU A 198 0.43 10.08 14.84
CA LEU A 198 1.56 10.11 13.93
C LEU A 198 1.06 9.95 12.50
N ALA A 199 0.28 8.92 12.18
CA ALA A 199 -0.30 8.76 10.83
C ALA A 199 -1.11 10.00 10.38
N ALA A 200 -1.85 10.62 11.30
CA ALA A 200 -2.65 11.83 11.05
C ALA A 200 -1.83 13.12 10.94
N GLY A 201 -0.53 13.11 11.29
CA GLY A 201 0.31 14.31 11.23
C GLY A 201 0.50 14.86 9.82
N ALA A 202 0.24 14.07 8.78
CA ALA A 202 0.18 14.53 7.40
C ALA A 202 -0.92 15.58 7.16
N LEU A 203 -1.99 15.58 7.96
CA LEU A 203 -3.08 16.57 7.89
C LEU A 203 -2.77 17.87 8.63
N VAL A 204 -1.69 17.90 9.42
CA VAL A 204 -1.32 19.06 10.24
C VAL A 204 -0.49 20.02 9.39
N THR A 205 -1.07 21.19 9.12
CA THR A 205 -0.45 22.26 8.34
C THR A 205 -0.29 23.56 9.14
N ASP A 206 -1.06 23.73 10.21
CA ASP A 206 -0.99 24.90 11.10
C ASP A 206 0.07 24.71 12.19
N GLU A 207 0.92 25.73 12.36
CA GLU A 207 1.96 25.76 13.38
C GLU A 207 1.39 25.66 14.80
N GLY A 208 0.26 26.32 15.06
CA GLY A 208 -0.40 26.27 16.36
C GLY A 208 -1.02 24.90 16.66
N GLU A 209 -1.50 24.18 15.65
CA GLU A 209 -2.00 22.81 15.77
C GLU A 209 -0.89 21.83 16.11
N ALA A 210 0.25 21.92 15.40
CA ALA A 210 1.42 21.13 15.70
C ALA A 210 1.85 21.33 17.17
N ASP A 211 1.90 22.58 17.65
CA ASP A 211 2.27 22.88 19.03
C ASP A 211 1.28 22.29 20.05
N ARG A 212 -0.04 22.37 19.78
CA ARG A 212 -1.07 21.74 20.63
C ARG A 212 -0.90 20.23 20.69
N MET A 213 -0.61 19.58 19.57
CA MET A 213 -0.38 18.13 19.53
C MET A 213 0.87 17.73 20.32
N LEU A 214 1.99 18.40 20.08
CA LEU A 214 3.27 18.12 20.73
C LEU A 214 3.17 18.31 22.25
N ALA A 215 2.39 19.29 22.71
CA ALA A 215 2.19 19.55 24.14
C ALA A 215 1.67 18.33 24.91
N THR A 216 0.89 17.45 24.26
CA THR A 216 0.33 16.24 24.89
C THR A 216 1.14 14.97 24.62
N MET A 217 2.27 15.07 23.90
CA MET A 217 3.17 13.95 23.61
C MET A 217 4.32 13.90 24.62
N THR A 218 4.83 12.69 24.86
CA THR A 218 6.10 12.46 25.58
C THR A 218 7.28 13.01 24.78
N GLY A 219 8.45 13.18 25.41
CA GLY A 219 9.64 13.71 24.75
C GLY A 219 10.03 12.90 23.50
N HIS A 220 10.08 11.57 23.62
CA HIS A 220 10.37 10.67 22.52
C HIS A 220 9.34 10.77 21.38
N GLU A 221 8.05 10.82 21.70
CA GLU A 221 6.96 10.97 20.71
C GLU A 221 7.04 12.29 19.95
N ARG A 222 7.42 13.39 20.61
CA ARG A 222 7.63 14.70 19.96
C ARG A 222 8.74 14.61 18.92
N ILE A 223 9.86 13.99 19.29
CA ILE A 223 11.00 13.78 18.39
C ILE A 223 10.58 12.94 17.20
N ARG A 224 9.97 11.77 17.44
CA ARG A 224 9.49 10.91 16.35
C ARG A 224 8.50 11.60 15.42
N PHE A 225 7.56 12.40 15.96
CA PHE A 225 6.61 13.14 15.16
C PHE A 225 7.28 14.19 14.26
N LEU A 226 8.24 14.94 14.80
CA LEU A 226 8.93 15.98 14.03
C LEU A 226 9.96 15.42 13.03
N VAL A 227 10.53 14.23 13.30
CA VAL A 227 11.34 13.48 12.33
C VAL A 227 10.48 12.99 11.16
N GLU A 228 9.28 12.48 11.43
CA GLU A 228 8.33 12.06 10.37
C GLU A 228 7.81 13.25 9.56
N TYR A 229 7.71 14.43 10.19
CA TYR A 229 7.23 15.66 9.57
C TYR A 229 8.22 16.82 9.66
N PRO A 230 9.35 16.78 8.91
CA PRO A 230 10.42 17.79 8.99
C PRO A 230 9.97 19.22 8.72
N ARG A 231 8.94 19.42 7.88
CA ARG A 231 8.32 20.73 7.63
C ARG A 231 7.83 21.42 8.91
N LEU A 232 7.55 20.65 9.96
CA LEU A 232 7.12 21.14 11.26
C LEU A 232 8.30 21.29 12.23
N ALA A 233 9.49 20.75 11.93
CA ALA A 233 10.69 20.76 12.77
C ALA A 233 11.45 22.11 12.72
N VAL A 234 10.76 23.20 13.03
CA VAL A 234 11.27 24.56 12.80
C VAL A 234 11.53 25.31 14.11
N GLY A 235 12.70 25.95 14.20
CA GLY A 235 13.05 26.92 15.23
C GLY A 235 12.83 26.44 16.66
N ARG A 236 12.12 27.26 17.45
CA ARG A 236 11.88 26.97 18.88
C ARG A 236 11.08 25.70 19.12
N ARG A 237 10.19 25.31 18.20
CA ARG A 237 9.39 24.07 18.33
C ARG A 237 10.29 22.85 18.38
N ALA A 238 11.20 22.75 17.42
CA ALA A 238 12.14 21.64 17.37
C ALA A 238 13.13 21.66 18.53
N VAL A 239 13.64 22.83 18.92
CA VAL A 239 14.50 22.96 20.12
C VAL A 239 13.77 22.50 21.38
N ASN A 240 12.49 22.88 21.55
CA ASN A 240 11.70 22.45 22.70
C ASN A 240 11.46 20.94 22.71
N ALA A 241 11.37 20.30 21.54
CA ALA A 241 11.28 18.84 21.44
C ALA A 241 12.60 18.17 21.84
N CYS A 242 13.74 18.65 21.33
CA CYS A 242 15.06 18.15 21.70
C CYS A 242 15.33 18.29 23.20
N ARG A 243 15.02 19.46 23.80
CA ARG A 243 15.18 19.69 25.24
C ARG A 243 14.23 18.83 26.10
N ALA A 244 13.13 18.34 25.53
CA ALA A 244 12.22 17.45 26.24
C ALA A 244 12.72 16.00 26.28
N ASP A 245 13.67 15.62 25.42
CA ASP A 245 14.30 14.29 25.37
C ASP A 245 15.69 14.39 24.74
N ASP A 246 16.67 14.71 25.59
CA ASP A 246 18.07 14.92 25.21
C ASP A 246 18.72 13.66 24.63
N ASP A 247 18.28 12.46 25.05
CA ASP A 247 18.85 11.19 24.61
C ASP A 247 18.53 10.90 23.13
N HIS A 248 17.35 11.33 22.67
CA HIS A 248 16.91 11.14 21.28
C HIS A 248 17.02 12.41 20.43
N ALA A 249 17.34 13.56 21.03
CA ALA A 249 17.48 14.85 20.34
C ALA A 249 18.31 14.77 19.03
N PRO A 250 19.43 14.03 18.97
CA PRO A 250 20.23 13.96 17.75
C PRO A 250 19.51 13.39 16.52
N LEU A 251 18.45 12.62 16.72
CA LEU A 251 17.62 12.09 15.62
C LEU A 251 16.82 13.19 14.92
N LEU A 252 16.41 14.23 15.66
CA LEU A 252 15.67 15.36 15.10
C LEU A 252 16.60 16.41 14.52
N GLU A 253 17.76 16.62 15.16
CA GLU A 253 18.73 17.66 14.79
C GLU A 253 19.20 17.61 13.33
N THR A 254 19.19 16.43 12.71
CA THR A 254 19.51 16.23 11.30
C THR A 254 18.56 16.98 10.36
N ASP A 255 17.31 17.18 10.79
CA ASP A 255 16.22 17.66 9.93
C ASP A 255 15.69 19.05 10.33
N MET A 256 16.19 19.63 11.42
CA MET A 256 15.72 20.92 11.93
C MET A 256 16.03 22.08 10.98
N THR A 257 15.16 23.07 10.91
CA THR A 257 15.44 24.33 10.19
C THR A 257 15.25 25.54 11.09
N ARG A 258 15.87 26.67 10.72
CA ARG A 258 15.81 27.95 11.48
C ARG A 258 16.22 27.80 12.95
N VAL A 259 17.23 26.98 13.22
CA VAL A 259 17.70 26.67 14.57
C VAL A 259 18.28 27.93 15.25
N PRO A 260 17.81 28.31 16.45
CA PRO A 260 18.35 29.44 17.19
C PRO A 260 19.83 29.29 17.53
N ASP A 261 20.60 30.38 17.41
CA ASP A 261 22.02 30.46 17.78
C ASP A 261 22.33 29.92 19.17
N GLU A 262 21.45 30.17 20.14
CA GLU A 262 21.63 29.69 21.52
C GLU A 262 21.71 28.16 21.58
N TYR A 263 20.86 27.47 20.82
CA TYR A 263 20.83 26.02 20.76
C TYR A 263 22.01 25.48 19.95
N LEU A 264 22.40 26.16 18.87
CA LEU A 264 23.61 25.78 18.11
C LEU A 264 24.87 25.82 18.97
N ARG A 265 25.03 26.86 19.81
CA ARG A 265 26.17 26.95 20.73
C ARG A 265 26.14 25.84 21.77
N GLU A 266 24.99 25.63 22.41
CA GLU A 266 24.76 24.54 23.37
C GLU A 266 25.11 23.16 22.76
N ALA A 267 24.62 22.89 21.55
CA ALA A 267 24.85 21.65 20.83
C ALA A 267 26.32 21.41 20.47
N LEU A 268 27.03 22.46 20.06
CA LEU A 268 28.45 22.36 19.71
C LEU A 268 29.35 22.13 20.93
N GLU A 269 28.96 22.64 22.10
CA GLU A 269 29.69 22.47 23.36
C GLU A 269 29.42 21.11 24.03
N SER A 270 28.29 20.47 23.72
CA SER A 270 27.86 19.19 24.29
C SER A 270 28.37 17.98 23.48
N ASP A 271 28.71 16.87 24.14
CA ASP A 271 29.08 15.61 23.46
C ASP A 271 27.88 14.81 22.93
N ARG A 272 26.66 15.20 23.27
CA ARG A 272 25.44 14.43 22.97
C ARG A 272 24.78 14.82 21.64
N HIS A 273 24.88 16.07 21.23
CA HIS A 273 24.20 16.65 20.06
C HIS A 273 24.96 16.39 18.75
N TRP A 274 25.20 15.11 18.43
CA TRP A 274 25.96 14.72 17.24
C TRP A 274 25.25 15.10 15.94
N GLY A 275 23.92 15.22 15.93
CA GLY A 275 23.15 15.59 14.74
C GLY A 275 23.48 17.01 14.26
N ILE A 276 23.51 18.00 15.17
CA ILE A 276 23.95 19.36 14.84
C ILE A 276 25.43 19.38 14.41
N LYS A 277 26.30 18.62 15.08
CA LYS A 277 27.72 18.58 14.75
C LYS A 277 27.97 18.06 13.32
N LEU A 278 27.28 16.99 12.93
CA LEU A 278 27.34 16.47 11.55
C LEU A 278 26.94 17.54 10.53
N ARG A 279 25.83 18.23 10.76
CA ARG A 279 25.35 19.28 9.83
C ARG A 279 26.29 20.46 9.75
N VAL A 280 26.91 20.85 10.86
CA VAL A 280 27.92 21.90 10.88
C VAL A 280 29.17 21.47 10.11
N ASP A 281 29.56 20.21 10.17
CA ASP A 281 30.68 19.68 9.40
C ASP A 281 30.35 19.57 7.90
N ASP A 282 29.13 19.18 7.54
CA ASP A 282 28.62 19.23 6.17
C ASP A 282 28.61 20.67 5.63
N TYR A 283 28.14 21.63 6.43
CA TYR A 283 28.19 23.06 6.10
C TYR A 283 29.62 23.55 5.88
N LYS A 284 30.57 23.19 6.76
CA LYS A 284 31.99 23.55 6.57
C LYS A 284 32.55 22.97 5.27
N LYS A 285 32.18 21.74 4.92
CA LYS A 285 32.60 21.10 3.67
C LYS A 285 32.03 21.83 2.46
N ALA A 286 30.72 22.08 2.44
CA ALA A 286 30.05 22.83 1.40
C ALA A 286 30.66 24.23 1.24
N LEU A 287 30.85 24.96 2.35
CA LEU A 287 31.45 26.29 2.34
C LEU A 287 32.87 26.28 1.76
N ARG A 288 33.69 25.26 2.06
CA ARG A 288 35.03 25.11 1.47
C ARG A 288 34.97 24.90 -0.04
N GLU A 289 34.07 24.03 -0.51
CA GLU A 289 33.88 23.75 -1.92
C GLU A 289 33.39 25.00 -2.68
N THR A 290 32.39 25.70 -2.13
CA THR A 290 31.91 26.99 -2.66
C THR A 290 33.04 28.00 -2.76
N LEU A 291 33.80 28.22 -1.69
CA LEU A 291 34.93 29.17 -1.69
C LEU A 291 36.04 28.80 -2.67
N LEU A 292 36.21 27.52 -3.01
CA LEU A 292 37.16 27.09 -4.04
C LEU A 292 36.64 27.37 -5.45
N LEU A 293 35.36 27.11 -5.72
CA LEU A 293 34.71 27.42 -6.99
C LEU A 293 34.64 28.92 -7.25
N GLU A 294 34.41 29.72 -6.21
CA GLU A 294 34.35 31.18 -6.32
C GLU A 294 35.67 31.82 -6.77
N ARG A 295 36.80 31.11 -6.66
CA ARG A 295 38.10 31.55 -7.20
C ARG A 295 38.15 31.58 -8.72
N LEU A 296 37.17 31.00 -9.41
CA LEU A 296 37.02 31.12 -10.87
C LEU A 296 36.67 32.56 -11.29
N PHE A 297 36.08 33.33 -10.39
CA PHE A 297 35.65 34.70 -10.66
C PHE A 297 36.71 35.72 -10.24
N THR A 298 36.55 36.96 -10.69
CA THR A 298 37.48 38.08 -10.43
C THR A 298 37.48 38.54 -8.97
N GLY A 299 36.69 37.92 -8.09
CA GLY A 299 36.57 38.24 -6.67
C GLY A 299 35.11 38.10 -6.18
N PRO A 300 34.87 38.37 -4.89
CA PRO A 300 33.53 38.32 -4.29
C PRO A 300 32.54 39.32 -4.92
N ASP A 301 33.06 40.39 -5.53
CA ASP A 301 32.26 41.43 -6.20
C ASP A 301 32.02 41.14 -7.71
N SER A 302 32.29 39.91 -8.16
CA SER A 302 32.04 39.51 -9.55
C SER A 302 30.55 39.60 -9.86
N GLN A 303 30.19 40.39 -10.88
CA GLN A 303 28.81 40.53 -11.34
C GLN A 303 28.19 39.17 -11.72
N VAL A 304 28.96 38.31 -12.40
CA VAL A 304 28.49 36.97 -12.80
C VAL A 304 28.27 36.08 -11.57
N LEU A 305 29.09 36.21 -10.52
CA LEU A 305 28.90 35.46 -9.28
C LEU A 305 27.62 35.91 -8.55
N ALA A 306 27.37 37.22 -8.52
CA ALA A 306 26.15 37.79 -7.95
C ALA A 306 24.90 37.30 -8.71
N GLU A 307 24.92 37.31 -10.04
CA GLU A 307 23.82 36.80 -10.88
C GLU A 307 23.56 35.31 -10.65
N VAL A 308 24.60 34.48 -10.54
CA VAL A 308 24.46 33.04 -10.25
C VAL A 308 23.91 32.80 -8.85
N ARG A 309 24.36 33.56 -7.84
CA ARG A 309 23.82 33.45 -6.46
C ARG A 309 22.35 33.82 -6.41
N GLU A 310 21.94 34.91 -7.09
CA GLU A 310 20.54 35.31 -7.18
C GLU A 310 19.66 34.23 -7.84
N GLN A 311 20.18 33.57 -8.89
CA GLN A 311 19.48 32.44 -9.52
C GLN A 311 19.29 31.27 -8.55
N VAL A 312 20.35 30.86 -7.85
CA VAL A 312 20.30 29.76 -6.88
C VAL A 312 19.38 30.11 -5.70
N GLU A 313 19.44 31.34 -5.17
CA GLU A 313 18.52 31.80 -4.13
C GLU A 313 17.06 31.74 -4.59
N THR A 314 16.80 32.11 -5.84
CA THR A 314 15.46 32.02 -6.45
C THR A 314 15.01 30.57 -6.65
N GLU A 315 15.92 29.66 -7.03
CA GLU A 315 15.63 28.23 -7.15
C GLU A 315 15.28 27.62 -5.79
N ILE A 316 16.08 27.90 -4.76
CA ILE A 316 15.82 27.45 -3.38
C ILE A 316 14.47 27.98 -2.89
N ALA A 317 14.18 29.26 -3.10
CA ALA A 317 12.91 29.84 -2.67
C ALA A 317 11.69 29.18 -3.34
N LYS A 318 11.82 28.69 -4.58
CA LYS A 318 10.76 27.92 -5.28
C LYS A 318 10.64 26.48 -4.79
N GLU A 319 11.71 25.89 -4.27
CA GLU A 319 11.69 24.55 -3.68
C GLU A 319 11.10 24.56 -2.26
N GLU A 320 11.11 25.72 -1.58
CA GLU A 320 10.53 25.93 -0.25
C GLU A 320 9.05 26.38 -0.24
N GLU A 321 8.47 26.74 -1.41
CA GLU A 321 7.04 27.04 -1.62
C GLU A 321 6.18 25.80 -1.91
#